data_AF-A0A2D4P017-F1
#
_entry.id   AF-A0A2D4P017-F1
#
_cell.length_a   1.000
_cell.length_b   1.000
_cell.length_c   1.000
_cell.angle_alpha   90.00
_cell.angle_beta   90.00
_cell.angle_gamma   90.00
#
_symmetry.space_group_name_H-M   'P 1'
#
loop_
_entity.id
_entity.type
_entity.pdbx_description
1 polymer ?
#
loop_
_entity_poly.entity_id
_entity_poly.type
_entity_poly.pdbx_seq_one_letter_code
_entity_poly.pdbx_strand_id
1 'polypeptide(L)'
;EDLGGVNLQWSIPTARNLGHGDFSYFSAVCWLFGQYLFEKLKYPIGLIDTSWGGTPIEAWSSKKALNECGLLEYIERSPPLYLDAGPREVSVLWNAMIHPFINMTIQGVIWYQGEANTLMNTDMYNCTFPALIDDWRKAFHEGSDGQTNKQFPFGFVQVSVRWKCTPGQVTW
;
A
#
# COMPACT_ATOMS: atom_id res chain seq x y z
N GLU A 1 19.43 -9.92 14.87
CA GLU A 1 18.35 -10.92 14.86
C GLU A 1 17.09 -10.12 15.12
N ASP A 2 16.43 -9.68 14.05
CA ASP A 2 15.60 -8.46 14.09
C ASP A 2 14.11 -8.73 14.27
N LEU A 3 13.75 -9.97 14.61
CA LEU A 3 12.39 -10.35 14.99
C LEU A 3 12.48 -11.14 16.29
N GLY A 4 11.98 -10.57 17.40
CA GLY A 4 11.94 -11.24 18.71
C GLY A 4 11.09 -12.52 18.72
N GLY A 5 10.31 -12.76 17.67
CA GLY A 5 9.54 -13.97 17.43
C GLY A 5 8.43 -13.72 16.40
N VAL A 6 7.90 -14.79 15.81
CA VAL A 6 6.71 -14.73 14.98
C VAL A 6 5.48 -14.80 15.90
N ASN A 7 4.68 -13.74 15.95
CA ASN A 7 3.49 -13.68 16.83
C ASN A 7 2.41 -14.69 16.41
N LEU A 8 2.18 -14.86 15.11
CA LEU A 8 1.27 -15.86 14.55
C LEU A 8 1.91 -16.53 13.33
N GLN A 9 2.11 -17.84 13.42
CA GLN A 9 2.55 -18.65 12.27
C GLN A 9 1.43 -18.76 11.23
N TRP A 10 1.81 -19.07 9.99
CA TRP A 10 0.85 -19.38 8.91
C TRP A 10 -0.19 -20.38 9.40
N SER A 11 -1.46 -19.97 9.39
CA SER A 11 -2.56 -20.76 9.94
C SER A 11 -3.83 -20.57 9.15
N ILE A 12 -4.75 -21.54 9.28
CA ILE A 12 -6.08 -21.43 8.70
C ILE A 12 -6.81 -20.28 9.42
N PRO A 13 -7.44 -19.35 8.67
CA PRO A 13 -8.15 -18.22 9.27
C PRO A 13 -9.30 -18.70 10.17
N THR A 14 -9.35 -18.16 11.39
CA THR A 14 -10.46 -18.38 12.34
C THR A 14 -10.86 -17.06 12.96
N ALA A 15 -12.07 -16.96 13.54
CA ALA A 15 -12.50 -15.76 14.25
C ALA A 15 -11.53 -15.34 15.37
N ARG A 16 -10.92 -16.32 16.05
CA ARG A 16 -9.88 -16.08 17.06
C ARG A 16 -8.60 -15.53 16.42
N ASN A 17 -8.19 -16.06 15.28
CA ASN A 17 -6.89 -15.71 14.69
C ASN A 17 -6.90 -14.46 13.80
N LEU A 18 -8.05 -14.10 13.23
CA LEU A 18 -8.23 -12.85 12.46
C LEU A 18 -8.41 -11.61 13.36
N GLY A 19 -8.68 -11.81 14.66
CA GLY A 19 -8.87 -10.74 15.65
C GLY A 19 -8.02 -10.93 16.92
N HIS A 20 -6.79 -11.43 16.74
CA HIS A 20 -5.98 -12.13 17.75
C HIS A 20 -5.44 -11.24 18.89
N GLY A 21 -6.27 -10.85 19.86
CA GLY A 21 -5.81 -10.14 21.08
C GLY A 21 -5.35 -8.71 20.81
N ASP A 22 -4.03 -8.47 20.68
CA ASP A 22 -3.41 -7.13 20.56
C ASP A 22 -3.20 -6.62 19.10
N PHE A 23 -3.69 -7.35 18.08
CA PHE A 23 -3.81 -6.86 16.68
C PHE A 23 -5.30 -6.78 16.31
N SER A 24 -5.89 -5.58 16.41
CA SER A 24 -7.32 -5.42 16.66
C SER A 24 -8.28 -5.66 15.47
N TYR A 25 -7.83 -5.70 14.21
CA TYR A 25 -8.67 -6.11 13.07
C TYR A 25 -7.82 -6.35 11.80
N PHE A 26 -7.99 -7.51 11.15
CA PHE A 26 -7.50 -7.76 9.79
C PHE A 26 -8.38 -7.04 8.76
N SER A 27 -7.80 -6.54 7.67
CA SER A 27 -8.54 -5.85 6.61
C SER A 27 -9.73 -6.66 6.08
N ALA A 28 -10.94 -6.13 6.25
CA ALA A 28 -12.18 -6.74 5.74
C ALA A 28 -12.17 -6.87 4.21
N VAL A 29 -11.58 -5.89 3.51
CA VAL A 29 -11.42 -5.92 2.05
C VAL A 29 -10.49 -7.08 1.65
N CYS A 30 -9.37 -7.23 2.35
CA CYS A 30 -8.42 -8.31 2.10
C CYS A 30 -9.06 -9.68 2.35
N TRP A 31 -9.78 -9.83 3.46
CA TRP A 31 -10.49 -11.07 3.81
C TRP A 31 -11.55 -11.46 2.78
N LEU A 32 -12.50 -10.56 2.50
CA LEU A 32 -13.62 -10.85 1.60
C LEU A 32 -13.13 -11.12 0.17
N PHE A 33 -12.12 -10.39 -0.30
CA PHE A 33 -11.53 -10.65 -1.61
C PHE A 33 -10.80 -11.99 -1.66
N GLY A 34 -10.02 -12.32 -0.62
CA GLY A 34 -9.36 -13.62 -0.49
C GLY A 34 -10.34 -14.78 -0.46
N GLN A 35 -11.42 -14.66 0.30
CA GLN A 35 -12.50 -15.64 0.36
C GLN A 35 -13.14 -15.83 -1.02
N TYR A 36 -13.46 -14.73 -1.71
CA TYR A 36 -14.02 -14.78 -3.06
C TYR A 36 -13.07 -15.50 -4.04
N LEU A 37 -11.78 -15.17 -4.02
CA LEU A 37 -10.78 -15.85 -4.86
C LEU A 37 -10.69 -17.34 -4.55
N PHE A 38 -10.65 -17.72 -3.28
CA PHE A 38 -10.63 -19.12 -2.87
C PHE A 38 -11.87 -19.86 -3.38
N GLU A 39 -13.06 -19.25 -3.26
CA GLU A 39 -14.31 -19.85 -3.73
C GLU A 39 -14.31 -20.10 -5.25
N LYS A 40 -13.68 -19.22 -6.04
CA LYS A 40 -13.61 -19.34 -7.49
C LYS A 40 -12.48 -20.23 -8.00
N LEU A 41 -11.29 -20.11 -7.41
CA LEU A 41 -10.09 -20.77 -7.89
C LEU A 41 -9.85 -22.14 -7.24
N LYS A 42 -10.35 -22.35 -6.02
CA LYS A 42 -10.10 -23.55 -5.19
C LYS A 42 -8.62 -23.84 -4.89
N TYR A 43 -7.75 -22.84 -5.03
CA TYR A 43 -6.35 -22.88 -4.58
C TYR A 43 -6.20 -22.17 -3.24
N PRO A 44 -5.33 -22.64 -2.32
CA PRO A 44 -5.05 -21.93 -1.08
C PRO A 44 -4.56 -20.50 -1.35
N ILE A 45 -5.19 -19.52 -0.71
CA ILE A 45 -4.85 -18.10 -0.86
C ILE A 45 -4.18 -17.61 0.42
N GLY A 46 -2.92 -17.20 0.32
CA GLY A 46 -2.22 -16.46 1.37
C GLY A 46 -2.62 -14.98 1.32
N LEU A 47 -2.91 -14.40 2.48
CA LEU A 47 -3.28 -12.99 2.59
C LEU A 47 -2.27 -12.27 3.49
N ILE A 48 -1.83 -11.10 3.04
CA ILE A 48 -0.91 -10.22 3.78
C ILE A 48 -1.63 -8.88 3.93
N ASP A 49 -1.66 -8.36 5.16
CA ASP A 49 -2.19 -7.04 5.46
C ASP A 49 -1.05 -6.11 5.85
N THR A 50 -0.94 -5.01 5.11
CA THR A 50 0.04 -3.95 5.32
C THR A 50 -0.70 -2.63 5.15
N SER A 51 -1.30 -2.18 6.25
CA SER A 51 -2.18 -1.01 6.25
C SER A 51 -1.93 -0.12 7.46
N TRP A 52 -1.97 1.19 7.23
CA TRP A 52 -1.83 2.20 8.26
C TRP A 52 -2.70 3.42 7.89
N GLY A 53 -3.54 3.87 8.82
CA GLY A 53 -4.49 4.96 8.57
C GLY A 53 -3.81 6.34 8.46
N GLY A 54 -4.37 7.22 7.62
CA GLY A 54 -3.98 8.64 7.54
C GLY A 54 -2.58 8.93 6.97
N THR A 55 -2.04 7.98 6.20
CA THR A 55 -0.72 8.06 5.57
C THR A 55 -0.83 8.48 4.10
N PRO A 56 0.02 9.38 3.60
CA PRO A 56 0.04 9.78 2.21
C PRO A 56 0.87 8.78 1.36
N ILE A 57 0.72 8.80 0.03
CA ILE A 57 1.39 7.85 -0.87
C ILE A 57 2.92 7.92 -0.77
N GLU A 58 3.46 9.08 -0.43
CA GLU A 58 4.87 9.35 -0.20
C GLU A 58 5.50 8.45 0.87
N ALA A 59 4.71 8.06 1.87
CA ALA A 59 5.18 7.14 2.91
C ALA A 59 5.37 5.72 2.37
N TRP A 60 4.58 5.33 1.37
CA TRP A 60 4.53 3.98 0.78
C TRP A 60 5.37 3.81 -0.48
N SER A 61 5.79 4.90 -1.10
CA SER A 61 6.67 4.89 -2.27
C SER A 61 8.14 4.85 -1.87
N SER A 62 8.96 4.18 -2.68
CA SER A 62 10.42 4.35 -2.59
C SER A 62 10.84 5.76 -3.02
N LYS A 63 12.00 6.22 -2.54
CA LYS A 63 12.56 7.52 -2.96
C LYS A 63 12.77 7.58 -4.47
N LYS A 64 13.10 6.45 -5.09
CA LYS A 64 13.30 6.35 -6.54
C LYS A 64 12.01 6.70 -7.29
N ALA A 65 10.90 6.06 -6.94
CA ALA A 65 9.60 6.32 -7.57
C ALA A 65 9.15 7.79 -7.42
N LEU A 66 9.38 8.37 -6.24
CA LEU A 66 9.00 9.78 -5.99
C LEU A 66 9.89 10.78 -6.74
N ASN A 67 11.17 10.45 -6.90
CA ASN A 67 12.11 11.29 -7.63
C ASN A 67 11.82 11.32 -9.13
N GLU A 68 11.30 10.23 -9.71
CA GLU A 68 10.85 10.20 -11.12
C GLU A 68 9.77 11.24 -11.41
N CYS A 69 8.97 11.60 -10.40
CA CYS A 69 7.95 12.65 -10.48
C CYS A 69 8.43 14.02 -9.98
N GLY A 70 9.70 14.19 -9.58
CA GLY A 70 10.21 15.45 -9.04
C GLY A 70 9.64 15.84 -7.66
N LEU A 71 8.97 14.92 -6.96
CA LEU A 71 8.30 15.23 -5.70
C LEU A 71 9.27 15.58 -4.58
N LEU A 72 10.46 14.97 -4.56
CA LEU A 72 11.45 15.24 -3.50
C LEU A 72 11.91 16.70 -3.54
N GLU A 73 12.19 17.23 -4.73
CA GLU A 73 12.51 18.65 -4.90
C GLU A 73 11.34 19.57 -4.54
N TYR A 74 10.10 19.12 -4.80
CA TYR A 74 8.89 19.86 -4.45
C TYR A 74 8.69 19.97 -2.93
N ILE A 75 8.90 18.86 -2.19
CA ILE A 75 8.76 18.81 -0.73
C ILE A 75 9.83 19.66 -0.05
N GLU A 76 11.08 19.62 -0.52
CA GLU A 76 12.17 20.45 0.03
C GLU A 76 11.87 21.95 -0.04
N ARG A 77 11.05 22.38 -1.01
CA ARG A 77 10.67 23.77 -1.23
C ARG A 77 9.37 24.18 -0.54
N SER A 78 8.63 23.21 0.04
CA SER A 78 7.30 23.43 0.59
C SER A 78 7.31 23.43 2.12
N PRO A 79 6.51 24.29 2.79
CA PRO A 79 6.40 24.28 4.25
C PRO A 79 5.74 22.97 4.74
N PRO A 80 6.13 22.45 5.92
CA PRO A 80 5.57 21.21 6.45
C PRO A 80 4.08 21.37 6.75
N LEU A 81 3.25 20.52 6.15
CA LEU A 81 1.83 20.42 6.42
C LEU A 81 1.60 19.55 7.66
N TYR A 82 1.24 20.18 8.77
CA TYR A 82 0.88 19.51 10.02
C TYR A 82 -0.59 19.09 9.99
N LEU A 83 -0.89 17.96 9.35
CA LEU A 83 -2.05 17.16 9.73
C LEU A 83 -1.62 16.25 10.91
N ASP A 84 -2.49 15.65 11.70
CA ASP A 84 -2.10 14.63 12.71
C ASP A 84 -2.94 13.37 12.43
N ALA A 85 -2.33 12.39 11.77
CA ALA A 85 -3.07 11.34 11.05
C ALA A 85 -2.28 10.04 10.79
N GLY A 86 -0.94 10.04 10.85
CA GLY A 86 -0.11 8.83 10.63
C GLY A 86 1.32 9.15 10.18
N PRO A 87 2.19 8.13 10.01
CA PRO A 87 3.54 8.29 9.47
C PRO A 87 3.52 8.93 8.07
N ARG A 88 4.40 9.89 7.84
CA ARG A 88 4.45 10.67 6.59
C ARG A 88 5.84 10.85 6.04
N GLU A 89 6.88 10.48 6.80
CA GLU A 89 8.21 10.63 6.28
C GLU A 89 8.35 9.83 4.99
N VAL A 90 9.02 10.44 4.02
CA VAL A 90 9.21 9.86 2.70
C VAL A 90 9.78 8.44 2.84
N SER A 91 9.09 7.48 2.22
CA SER A 91 9.44 6.06 2.21
C SER A 91 9.47 5.34 3.56
N VAL A 92 8.92 5.92 4.65
CA VAL A 92 8.97 5.27 5.96
C VAL A 92 8.23 3.93 5.99
N LEU A 93 7.03 3.86 5.39
CA LEU A 93 6.21 2.64 5.34
C LEU A 93 6.66 1.71 4.22
N TRP A 94 7.20 2.24 3.13
CA TRP A 94 7.93 1.43 2.14
C TRP A 94 9.01 0.61 2.84
N ASN A 95 9.89 1.26 3.62
CA ASN A 95 11.00 0.60 4.29
C ASN A 95 10.55 -0.33 5.43
N ALA A 96 9.56 0.09 6.21
CA ALA A 96 9.14 -0.65 7.41
C ALA A 96 8.15 -1.78 7.12
N MET A 97 7.27 -1.62 6.13
CA MET A 97 6.10 -2.49 5.94
C MET A 97 6.02 -3.18 4.58
N ILE A 98 6.79 -2.76 3.57
CA ILE A 98 6.75 -3.37 2.22
C ILE A 98 8.08 -4.02 1.87
N HIS A 99 9.19 -3.29 2.05
CA HIS A 99 10.54 -3.75 1.76
C HIS A 99 10.89 -5.11 2.41
N PRO A 100 10.45 -5.44 3.64
CA PRO A 100 10.70 -6.77 4.21
C PRO A 100 10.07 -7.94 3.44
N PHE A 101 9.05 -7.68 2.61
CA PHE A 101 8.31 -8.70 1.87
C PHE A 101 8.76 -8.87 0.41
N ILE A 102 9.69 -8.05 -0.10
CA ILE A 102 10.03 -8.04 -1.53
C ILE A 102 10.63 -9.36 -2.05
N ASN A 103 11.17 -10.19 -1.16
CA ASN A 103 11.71 -11.51 -1.48
C ASN A 103 10.63 -12.61 -1.54
N MET A 104 9.37 -12.28 -1.20
CA MET A 104 8.25 -13.20 -1.31
C MET A 104 7.65 -13.17 -2.72
N THR A 105 7.17 -14.32 -3.17
CA THR A 105 6.39 -14.41 -4.41
C THR A 105 4.94 -14.00 -4.14
N ILE A 106 4.49 -12.91 -4.77
CA ILE A 106 3.09 -12.44 -4.67
C ILE A 106 2.36 -12.57 -6.02
N GLN A 107 1.03 -12.68 -5.95
CA GLN A 107 0.16 -12.81 -7.13
C GLN A 107 -0.63 -11.55 -7.43
N GLY A 108 -0.68 -10.58 -6.53
CA GLY A 108 -1.46 -9.35 -6.71
C GLY A 108 -1.42 -8.45 -5.49
N VAL A 109 -1.87 -7.21 -5.68
CA VAL A 109 -2.02 -6.20 -4.62
C VAL A 109 -3.42 -5.60 -4.68
N ILE A 110 -3.99 -5.33 -3.52
CA ILE A 110 -5.20 -4.51 -3.36
C ILE A 110 -4.78 -3.23 -2.64
N TRP A 111 -5.05 -2.09 -3.26
CA TRP A 111 -4.64 -0.79 -2.78
C TRP A 111 -5.85 0.08 -2.45
N TYR A 112 -5.92 0.52 -1.20
CA TYR A 112 -6.94 1.45 -0.73
C TYR A 112 -6.25 2.57 0.04
N GLN A 113 -5.96 3.65 -0.68
CA GLN A 113 -5.38 4.87 -0.14
C GLN A 113 -5.70 6.02 -1.10
N GLY A 114 -5.69 7.24 -0.58
CA GLY A 114 -5.72 8.49 -1.36
C GLY A 114 -6.32 9.64 -0.57
N GLU A 115 -7.01 9.35 0.54
CA GLU A 115 -7.68 10.31 1.41
C GLU A 115 -6.72 11.38 1.91
N ALA A 116 -5.54 10.97 2.39
CA ALA A 116 -4.52 11.90 2.89
C ALA A 116 -3.97 12.80 1.77
N ASN A 117 -3.83 12.27 0.55
CA ASN A 117 -3.34 13.04 -0.59
C ASN A 117 -4.37 14.00 -1.18
N THR A 118 -5.65 13.93 -0.76
CA THR A 118 -6.61 15.01 -1.10
C THR A 118 -6.23 16.35 -0.47
N LEU A 119 -5.42 16.33 0.61
CA LEU A 119 -4.97 17.49 1.36
C LEU A 119 -3.46 17.76 1.19
N MET A 120 -2.75 16.92 0.43
CA MET A 120 -1.29 16.96 0.31
C MET A 120 -0.84 16.49 -1.08
N ASN A 121 -0.15 17.37 -1.80
CA ASN A 121 0.45 17.09 -3.11
C ASN A 121 -0.53 16.47 -4.11
N THR A 122 -1.81 16.86 -4.06
CA THR A 122 -2.91 16.28 -4.83
C THR A 122 -2.60 16.22 -6.33
N ASP A 123 -2.03 17.30 -6.87
CA ASP A 123 -1.70 17.42 -8.30
C ASP A 123 -0.60 16.45 -8.74
N MET A 124 0.23 15.99 -7.80
CA MET A 124 1.33 15.06 -8.07
C MET A 124 0.90 13.60 -8.01
N TYR A 125 -0.28 13.31 -7.46
CA TYR A 125 -0.78 11.94 -7.28
C TYR A 125 -0.93 11.20 -8.62
N ASN A 126 -1.23 11.94 -9.70
CA ASN A 126 -1.35 11.40 -11.05
C ASN A 126 -0.05 10.77 -11.58
N CYS A 127 1.10 11.24 -11.10
CA CYS A 127 2.42 10.74 -11.45
C CYS A 127 2.91 9.75 -10.40
N THR A 128 2.79 10.10 -9.11
CA THR A 128 3.38 9.30 -8.03
C THR A 128 2.70 7.95 -7.87
N PHE A 129 1.40 7.84 -8.17
CA PHE A 129 0.69 6.57 -8.05
C PHE A 129 1.08 5.54 -9.12
N PRO A 130 1.08 5.85 -10.42
CA PRO A 130 1.67 4.97 -11.43
C PRO A 130 3.14 4.63 -11.15
N ALA A 131 3.95 5.62 -10.74
CA ALA A 131 5.35 5.39 -10.40
C ALA A 131 5.52 4.41 -9.23
N LEU A 132 4.67 4.49 -8.19
CA LEU A 132 4.64 3.53 -7.09
C LEU A 132 4.37 2.12 -7.62
N ILE A 133 3.35 1.95 -8.47
CA ILE A 133 2.96 0.64 -9.01
C ILE A 133 4.11 0.01 -9.80
N ASP A 134 4.74 0.79 -10.67
CA ASP A 134 5.85 0.30 -11.51
C ASP A 134 7.08 -0.04 -10.67
N ASP A 135 7.37 0.76 -9.65
CA ASP A 135 8.48 0.49 -8.74
C ASP A 135 8.24 -0.76 -7.88
N TRP A 136 7.02 -0.95 -7.36
CA TRP A 136 6.66 -2.16 -6.62
C TRP A 136 6.73 -3.41 -7.50
N ARG A 137 6.21 -3.34 -8.73
CA ARG A 137 6.32 -4.43 -9.71
C ARG A 137 7.77 -4.82 -9.96
N LYS A 138 8.63 -3.83 -10.14
CA LYS A 138 10.06 -4.04 -10.31
C LYS A 138 10.68 -4.67 -9.06
N ALA A 139 10.46 -4.09 -7.89
CA ALA A 139 11.05 -4.51 -6.63
C ALA A 139 10.67 -5.96 -6.25
N PHE A 140 9.38 -6.32 -6.35
CA PHE A 140 8.95 -7.69 -6.07
C PHE A 140 9.43 -8.68 -7.13
N HIS A 141 9.48 -8.30 -8.41
CA HIS A 141 10.03 -9.17 -9.44
C HIS A 141 11.52 -9.45 -9.21
N GLU A 142 12.30 -8.41 -8.92
CA GLU A 142 13.74 -8.53 -8.67
C GLU A 142 14.04 -9.26 -7.34
N GLY A 143 13.35 -8.90 -6.26
CA GLY A 143 13.55 -9.50 -4.93
C GLY A 143 13.16 -10.97 -4.85
N SER A 144 12.15 -11.40 -5.60
CA SER A 144 11.72 -12.81 -5.66
C SER A 144 12.47 -13.64 -6.71
N ASP A 145 13.63 -13.19 -7.19
CA ASP A 145 14.43 -13.85 -8.23
C ASP A 145 13.63 -14.14 -9.52
N GLY A 146 12.75 -13.21 -9.88
CA GLY A 146 11.91 -13.28 -11.08
C GLY A 146 10.64 -14.11 -10.95
N GLN A 147 10.34 -14.66 -9.77
CA GLN A 147 9.15 -15.50 -9.56
C GLN A 147 7.85 -14.70 -9.55
N THR A 148 7.86 -13.50 -8.99
CA THR A 148 6.71 -12.59 -9.06
C THR A 148 6.55 -12.07 -10.49
N ASN A 149 5.34 -12.15 -11.04
CA ASN A 149 5.06 -11.67 -12.40
C ASN A 149 5.28 -10.15 -12.50
N LYS A 150 6.07 -9.68 -13.49
CA LYS A 150 6.34 -8.24 -13.73
C LYS A 150 5.08 -7.38 -13.88
N GLN A 151 3.97 -7.98 -14.32
CA GLN A 151 2.70 -7.30 -14.52
C GLN A 151 1.62 -7.89 -13.61
N PHE A 152 1.97 -8.31 -12.39
CA PHE A 152 0.98 -8.81 -11.45
C PHE A 152 -0.17 -7.78 -11.28
N PRO A 153 -1.42 -8.25 -11.13
CA PRO A 153 -2.58 -7.39 -10.94
C PRO A 153 -2.43 -6.43 -9.76
N PHE A 154 -2.68 -5.15 -10.01
CA PHE A 154 -2.71 -4.10 -8.98
C PHE A 154 -4.11 -3.51 -8.95
N GLY A 155 -4.97 -4.04 -8.08
CA GLY A 155 -6.33 -3.54 -7.90
C GLY A 155 -6.32 -2.34 -6.97
N PHE A 156 -7.01 -1.26 -7.33
CA PHE A 156 -7.13 -0.08 -6.48
C PHE A 156 -8.55 0.46 -6.49
N VAL A 157 -8.92 1.21 -5.46
CA VAL A 157 -10.23 1.86 -5.36
C VAL A 157 -10.11 3.36 -5.59
N GLN A 158 -11.14 3.93 -6.22
CA GLN A 158 -11.28 5.37 -6.30
C GLN A 158 -11.90 5.89 -5.00
N VAL A 159 -11.21 6.80 -4.32
CA VAL A 159 -11.67 7.40 -3.07
C VAL A 159 -12.93 8.22 -3.30
N SER A 160 -13.92 8.04 -2.42
CA SER A 160 -15.14 8.86 -2.40
C SER A 160 -14.88 10.12 -1.56
N VAL A 161 -14.87 11.29 -2.20
CA VAL A 161 -14.58 12.56 -1.51
C VAL A 161 -15.85 13.12 -0.85
N ARG A 162 -15.77 13.39 0.46
CA ARG A 162 -16.82 14.10 1.23
C ARG A 162 -16.88 15.60 0.86
N TRP A 163 -15.80 16.14 0.30
CA TRP A 163 -15.71 17.53 -0.15
C TRP A 163 -15.95 17.58 -1.66
N LYS A 164 -16.99 18.31 -2.08
CA LYS A 164 -17.19 18.60 -3.51
C LYS A 164 -15.99 19.43 -3.98
N CYS A 165 -15.14 18.86 -4.84
CA CYS A 165 -14.39 19.70 -5.78
C CYS A 165 -15.42 20.50 -6.58
N THR A 166 -15.20 21.81 -6.69
CA THR A 166 -15.96 22.68 -7.59
C THR A 166 -15.93 22.09 -9.00
N PRO A 167 -17.06 22.07 -9.73
CA PRO A 167 -17.08 21.55 -11.10
C PRO A 167 -16.06 22.30 -11.96
N GLY A 168 -15.05 21.61 -12.48
CA GLY A 168 -14.05 22.18 -13.39
C GLY A 168 -12.58 21.94 -13.03
N GLN A 169 -12.27 21.35 -11.88
CA GLN A 169 -10.92 20.87 -11.57
C GLN A 169 -10.97 19.37 -11.29
N VAL A 170 -10.12 18.63 -12.01
CA VAL A 170 -9.99 17.16 -12.04
C VAL A 170 -11.01 16.45 -12.94
N THR A 171 -10.66 16.38 -14.22
CA THR A 171 -10.90 15.19 -15.04
C THR A 171 -9.62 14.38 -15.03
N TRP A 172 -9.72 13.06 -14.79
CA TRP A 172 -8.63 12.09 -14.94
C TRP A 172 -7.98 12.17 -16.33
#